data_AF-A0A7C5IMI9-F1
#
_entry.id   AF-A0A7C5IMI9-F1
#
_cell.length_a   1.000
_cell.length_b   1.000
_cell.length_c   1.000
_cell.angle_alpha   90.00
_cell.angle_beta   90.00
_cell.angle_gamma   90.00
#
_symmetry.space_group_name_H-M   'P 1'
#
loop_
_entity.id
_entity.type
_entity.pdbx_description
1 polymer ?
#
loop_
_entity_poly.entity_id
_entity_poly.type
_entity_poly.pdbx_seq_one_letter_code
_entity_poly.pdbx_strand_id
1 'polypeptide(L)'
;LYKAKKPERFFNLHRKAAKILALRNRLLTALRHATLAGDKILTGEILEQAGGIKLWVREGMTRLIPANQMIDDDIIKLFPRLGLLRCIVLIKTGRIKDAQALYRQIEEETSGFQEDRIGGDNNALYMDHTVIRSMLAAYAGLPLSHEVISLVSNEINNIQDVESSVIGFYNNMLCLAKYQRAEFSEAWFHGQEAENYFEKIGSEYGKIFIGFHFGAIAMAQGKASDAADYISKASRNAHRFFPTDKEPRLIGEILTAELKLEKNDLKDLAGKFEGITKRLYESEAWFDVYAIAYSVAVELIAAQGIEDMEEFLKDAIERAEEKGLSKLINFLVALQINALILAGQKDKAQLLYTKSEIPKTIEEILNFEHNSWREVEVYSFCFLLIKMELSLYDDARNMLAAFLTLSKEKNLVRSHIRCLVFAARLEEKANDSALAYSYLEKALKNSIQNDYIRPFIRGGKPIKHLINSYKKRVDKDTELTSQVDNITAHFKASQKKDASRIVFSLKEIEILQGLNQGLQDKMIALNLGVTPHAVRYHLKNIYTKTKASNRMQAVNRAKELNIISDVI
;
A
#
# COMPACT_ATOMS: atom_id res chain seq x y z
N LEU A 1 22.17 38.91 26.40
CA LEU A 1 23.00 40.06 26.84
C LEU A 1 23.36 41.04 25.71
N TYR A 2 23.94 40.61 24.58
CA TYR A 2 24.27 41.54 23.48
C TYR A 2 23.05 42.14 22.74
N LYS A 3 22.02 41.31 22.44
CA LYS A 3 20.73 41.77 21.88
C LYS A 3 20.07 42.87 22.72
N ALA A 4 20.15 42.76 24.05
CA ALA A 4 19.58 43.74 24.98
C ALA A 4 20.40 45.05 25.06
N LYS A 5 21.70 45.01 24.77
CA LYS A 5 22.59 46.18 24.83
C LYS A 5 22.64 46.97 23.52
N LYS A 6 22.54 46.30 22.36
CA LYS A 6 22.60 46.93 21.02
C LYS A 6 21.66 46.23 20.03
N PRO A 7 20.33 46.41 20.17
CA PRO A 7 19.33 45.64 19.42
C PRO A 7 19.44 45.82 17.89
N GLU A 8 19.54 47.05 17.39
CA GLU A 8 19.61 47.29 15.93
C GLU A 8 20.87 46.68 15.29
N ARG A 9 22.02 46.83 15.94
CA ARG A 9 23.27 46.24 15.46
C ARG A 9 23.21 44.71 15.47
N PHE A 10 22.56 44.11 16.48
CA PHE A 10 22.33 42.67 16.52
C PHE A 10 21.51 42.21 15.30
N PHE A 11 20.33 42.81 15.07
CA PHE A 11 19.48 42.42 13.94
C PHE A 11 20.17 42.62 12.58
N ASN A 12 20.87 43.74 12.39
CA ASN A 12 21.58 44.01 11.14
C ASN A 12 22.74 43.05 10.85
N LEU A 13 23.48 42.62 11.88
CA LEU A 13 24.53 41.60 11.71
C LEU A 13 23.93 40.25 11.30
N HIS A 14 22.82 39.87 11.93
CA HIS A 14 22.10 38.64 11.59
C HIS A 14 21.56 38.67 10.14
N ARG A 15 20.98 39.79 9.68
CA ARG A 15 20.56 39.96 8.27
C ARG A 15 21.72 39.78 7.29
N LYS A 16 22.86 40.44 7.55
CA LYS A 16 24.05 40.33 6.68
C LYS A 16 24.59 38.91 6.65
N ALA A 17 24.66 38.25 7.81
CA ALA A 17 25.10 36.87 7.91
C ALA A 17 24.18 35.93 7.11
N ALA A 18 22.85 36.09 7.25
CA ALA A 18 21.86 35.31 6.52
C ALA A 18 22.06 35.42 5.00
N LYS A 19 22.18 36.64 4.46
CA LYS A 19 22.42 36.87 3.01
C LYS A 19 23.70 36.21 2.51
N ILE A 20 24.83 36.38 3.22
CA ILE A 20 26.11 35.78 2.83
C ILE A 20 26.07 34.24 2.88
N LEU A 21 25.42 33.68 3.90
CA LEU A 21 25.30 32.24 4.06
C LEU A 21 24.38 31.62 3.00
N ALA A 22 23.29 32.32 2.63
CA ALA A 22 22.40 31.90 1.55
C ALA A 22 23.16 31.80 0.22
N LEU A 23 23.95 32.83 -0.13
CA LEU A 23 24.81 32.83 -1.33
C LEU A 23 25.87 31.71 -1.34
N ARG A 24 26.21 31.15 -0.17
CA ARG A 24 27.15 30.02 -0.03
C ARG A 24 26.45 28.66 0.06
N ASN A 25 25.16 28.58 -0.29
CA ASN A 25 24.34 27.37 -0.19
C ASN A 25 24.28 26.77 1.23
N ARG A 26 24.43 27.60 2.27
CA ARG A 26 24.33 27.17 3.69
C ARG A 26 22.91 27.40 4.23
N LEU A 27 21.92 26.80 3.58
CA LEU A 27 20.49 27.08 3.77
C LEU A 27 20.04 27.13 5.24
N LEU A 28 20.15 26.03 5.98
CA LEU A 28 19.66 25.98 7.37
C LEU A 28 20.35 26.98 8.29
N THR A 29 21.62 27.32 8.03
CA THR A 29 22.34 28.31 8.83
C THR A 29 21.88 29.72 8.46
N ALA A 30 21.69 29.99 7.16
CA ALA A 30 21.14 31.25 6.67
C ALA A 30 19.76 31.53 7.26
N LEU A 31 18.86 30.54 7.25
CA LEU A 31 17.52 30.67 7.82
C LEU A 31 17.56 30.93 9.32
N ARG A 32 18.40 30.23 10.09
CA ARG A 32 18.58 30.52 11.52
C ARG A 32 18.99 31.97 11.77
N HIS A 33 19.87 32.53 10.94
CA HIS A 33 20.25 33.94 11.07
C HIS A 33 19.11 34.89 10.66
N ALA A 34 18.32 34.57 9.63
CA ALA A 34 17.15 35.36 9.23
C ALA A 34 16.07 35.37 10.33
N THR A 35 15.77 34.22 10.93
CA THR A 35 14.83 34.11 12.07
C THR A 35 15.34 34.87 13.29
N LEU A 36 16.64 34.78 13.62
CA LEU A 36 17.24 35.57 14.71
C LEU A 36 17.21 37.09 14.44
N ALA A 37 17.23 37.50 13.17
CA ALA A 37 17.02 38.88 12.78
C ALA A 37 15.56 39.35 12.91
N GLY A 38 14.61 38.42 13.09
CA GLY A 38 13.17 38.71 13.04
C GLY A 38 12.69 39.12 11.64
N ASP A 39 13.45 38.78 10.60
CA ASP A 39 13.21 39.24 9.23
C ASP A 39 12.46 38.16 8.43
N LYS A 40 11.12 38.25 8.46
CA LYS A 40 10.22 37.28 7.81
C LYS A 40 10.36 37.30 6.28
N ILE A 41 10.52 38.50 5.70
CA ILE A 41 10.71 38.68 4.25
C ILE A 41 12.00 37.99 3.82
N LEU A 42 13.12 38.28 4.49
CA LEU A 42 14.39 37.63 4.19
C LEU A 42 14.33 36.10 4.38
N THR A 43 13.58 35.62 5.36
CA THR A 43 13.39 34.18 5.58
C THR A 43 12.66 33.56 4.39
N GLY A 44 11.60 34.19 3.89
CA GLY A 44 10.85 33.74 2.72
C GLY A 44 11.68 33.77 1.43
N GLU A 45 12.38 34.88 1.17
CA GLU A 45 13.25 35.04 0.01
C GLU A 45 14.34 33.97 -0.05
N ILE A 46 15.01 33.67 1.07
CA ILE A 46 16.06 32.65 1.13
C ILE A 46 15.50 31.25 0.78
N LEU A 47 14.29 30.93 1.23
CA LEU A 47 13.65 29.63 0.95
C LEU A 47 13.21 29.49 -0.50
N GLU A 48 12.58 30.52 -1.07
CA GLU A 48 12.21 30.51 -2.49
C GLU A 48 13.44 30.43 -3.39
N GLN A 49 14.50 31.21 -3.09
CA GLN A 49 15.77 31.17 -3.82
C GLN A 49 16.49 29.82 -3.68
N ALA A 50 16.30 29.11 -2.57
CA ALA A 50 16.83 27.76 -2.38
C ALA A 50 16.06 26.70 -3.19
N GLY A 51 15.01 27.09 -3.91
CA GLY A 51 14.25 26.26 -4.83
C GLY A 51 12.85 25.89 -4.35
N GLY A 52 12.38 26.40 -3.20
CA GLY A 52 11.03 26.09 -2.70
C GLY A 52 10.78 24.57 -2.63
N ILE A 53 9.72 24.09 -3.29
CA ILE A 53 9.37 22.66 -3.38
C ILE A 53 10.52 21.81 -3.92
N LYS A 54 11.36 22.34 -4.81
CA LYS A 54 12.46 21.61 -5.45
C LYS A 54 13.50 21.11 -4.44
N LEU A 55 13.60 21.75 -3.28
CA LEU A 55 14.46 21.31 -2.18
C LEU A 55 14.13 19.87 -1.77
N TRP A 56 12.84 19.52 -1.73
CA TRP A 56 12.38 18.17 -1.39
C TRP A 56 12.85 17.14 -2.42
N VAL A 57 12.68 17.43 -3.71
CA VAL A 57 13.05 16.50 -4.79
C VAL A 57 14.55 16.20 -4.79
N ARG A 58 15.39 17.18 -4.42
CA ARG A 58 16.85 17.04 -4.40
C ARG A 58 17.38 16.44 -3.10
N GLU A 59 16.86 16.88 -1.95
CA GLU A 59 17.48 16.66 -0.64
C GLU A 59 16.59 15.84 0.33
N GLY A 60 15.37 15.46 -0.09
CA GLY A 60 14.43 14.68 0.70
C GLY A 60 13.88 15.40 1.94
N MET A 61 13.30 14.64 2.87
CA MET A 61 12.63 15.18 4.07
C MET A 61 13.59 15.73 5.12
N THR A 62 14.83 15.23 5.16
CA THR A 62 15.84 15.58 6.18
C THR A 62 16.15 17.07 6.22
N ARG A 63 16.17 17.76 5.06
CA ARG A 63 16.36 19.22 5.00
C ARG A 63 15.06 20.00 4.95
N LEU A 64 14.00 19.41 4.39
CA LEU A 64 12.71 20.07 4.26
C LEU A 64 12.07 20.34 5.63
N ILE A 65 12.04 19.35 6.53
CA ILE A 65 11.37 19.48 7.84
C ILE A 65 11.98 20.62 8.68
N PRO A 66 13.31 20.71 8.89
CA PRO A 66 13.89 21.80 9.66
C PRO A 66 13.70 23.18 9.01
N ALA A 67 13.70 23.25 7.67
CA ALA A 67 13.47 24.49 6.95
C ALA A 67 12.01 24.97 7.12
N ASN A 68 11.07 24.03 7.03
CA ASN A 68 9.65 24.24 7.23
C ASN A 68 9.30 24.71 8.66
N GLN A 69 10.05 24.27 9.68
CA GLN A 69 9.87 24.75 11.06
C GLN A 69 10.14 26.26 11.23
N MET A 70 10.81 26.91 10.27
CA MET A 70 11.12 28.35 10.31
C MET A 70 10.10 29.22 9.58
N ILE A 71 9.11 28.60 8.93
CA ILE A 71 8.02 29.27 8.22
C ILE A 71 6.81 29.30 9.15
N ASP A 72 6.23 30.48 9.39
CA ASP A 72 4.98 30.68 10.11
C ASP A 72 3.86 31.17 9.16
N ASP A 73 2.63 31.30 9.67
CA ASP A 73 1.46 31.67 8.84
C ASP A 73 1.60 33.07 8.22
N ASP A 74 2.32 33.99 8.86
CA ASP A 74 2.58 35.31 8.29
C ASP A 74 3.54 35.21 7.10
N ILE A 75 4.56 34.34 7.18
CA ILE A 75 5.43 34.06 6.04
C ILE A 75 4.64 33.42 4.90
N ILE A 76 3.72 32.49 5.19
CA ILE A 76 2.90 31.84 4.13
C ILE A 76 2.03 32.88 3.41
N LYS A 77 1.37 33.78 4.14
CA LYS A 77 0.59 34.88 3.54
C LYS A 77 1.43 35.80 2.65
N LEU A 78 2.69 36.02 3.02
CA LEU A 78 3.62 36.82 2.24
C LEU A 78 4.23 36.05 1.06
N PHE A 79 4.31 34.72 1.15
CA PHE A 79 4.99 33.83 0.20
C PHE A 79 4.14 32.55 -0.04
N PRO A 80 3.12 32.62 -0.91
CA PRO A 80 2.16 31.52 -1.11
C PRO A 80 2.81 30.17 -1.49
N ARG A 81 3.90 30.22 -2.28
CA ARG A 81 4.70 29.05 -2.67
C ARG A 81 5.30 28.29 -1.49
N LEU A 82 5.60 28.97 -0.38
CA LEU A 82 6.05 28.33 0.86
C LEU A 82 4.92 27.63 1.61
N GLY A 83 3.67 28.05 1.38
CA GLY A 83 2.49 27.29 1.77
C GLY A 83 2.37 25.98 0.97
N LEU A 84 2.66 25.99 -0.34
CA LEU A 84 2.70 24.76 -1.14
C LEU A 84 3.83 23.82 -0.68
N LEU A 85 5.00 24.37 -0.30
CA LEU A 85 6.06 23.60 0.37
C LEU A 85 5.57 22.95 1.68
N ARG A 86 4.82 23.69 2.50
CA ARG A 86 4.20 23.15 3.73
C ARG A 86 3.26 21.99 3.43
N CYS A 87 2.50 22.05 2.34
CA CYS A 87 1.63 20.94 1.92
C CYS A 87 2.41 19.64 1.75
N ILE A 88 3.64 19.66 1.22
CA ILE A 88 4.50 18.46 1.14
C ILE A 88 4.74 17.89 2.53
N VAL A 89 5.12 18.72 3.49
CA VAL A 89 5.39 18.26 4.86
C VAL A 89 4.13 17.71 5.52
N LEU A 90 2.98 18.34 5.32
CA LEU A 90 1.70 17.84 5.82
C LEU A 90 1.33 16.48 5.20
N ILE A 91 1.48 16.34 3.88
CA ILE A 91 1.25 15.07 3.18
C ILE A 91 2.18 13.99 3.72
N LYS A 92 3.48 14.29 3.77
CA LYS A 92 4.55 13.40 4.24
C LYS A 92 4.50 13.09 5.73
N THR A 93 3.62 13.74 6.49
CA THR A 93 3.37 13.43 7.91
C THR A 93 1.97 12.87 8.14
N GLY A 94 1.27 12.46 7.07
CA GLY A 94 -0.07 11.86 7.13
C GLY A 94 -1.20 12.84 7.40
N ARG A 95 -0.93 14.15 7.45
CA ARG A 95 -1.91 15.22 7.69
C ARG A 95 -2.57 15.69 6.39
N ILE A 96 -3.17 14.75 5.66
CA ILE A 96 -3.74 14.99 4.30
C ILE A 96 -4.85 16.05 4.33
N LYS A 97 -5.76 16.00 5.32
CA LYS A 97 -6.84 16.97 5.47
C LYS A 97 -6.33 18.40 5.65
N ASP A 98 -5.27 18.57 6.44
CA ASP A 98 -4.64 19.88 6.66
C ASP A 98 -3.92 20.37 5.40
N ALA A 99 -3.26 19.47 4.66
CA ALA A 99 -2.65 19.80 3.38
C ALA A 99 -3.69 20.27 2.35
N GLN A 100 -4.85 19.62 2.28
CA GLN A 100 -5.95 20.01 1.40
C GLN A 100 -6.55 21.37 1.79
N ALA A 101 -6.73 21.62 3.10
CA ALA A 101 -7.23 22.90 3.58
C ALA A 101 -6.28 24.05 3.24
N LEU A 102 -4.99 23.87 3.51
CA LEU A 102 -3.96 24.86 3.16
C LEU A 102 -3.86 25.08 1.64
N TYR A 103 -3.91 24.00 0.85
CA TYR A 103 -3.89 24.10 -0.60
C TYR A 103 -5.07 24.93 -1.14
N ARG A 104 -6.30 24.71 -0.64
CA ARG A 104 -7.49 25.49 -1.04
C ARG A 104 -7.38 26.96 -0.62
N GLN A 105 -6.85 27.23 0.57
CA GLN A 105 -6.60 28.60 1.01
C GLN A 105 -5.66 29.33 0.03
N ILE A 106 -4.56 28.68 -0.37
CA ILE A 106 -3.59 29.27 -1.30
C ILE A 106 -4.22 29.44 -2.70
N GLU A 107 -5.02 28.48 -3.15
CA GLU A 107 -5.77 28.57 -4.41
C GLU A 107 -6.64 29.83 -4.47
N GLU A 108 -7.37 30.13 -3.39
CA GLU A 108 -8.20 31.33 -3.27
C GLU A 108 -7.34 32.61 -3.22
N GLU A 109 -6.25 32.61 -2.46
CA GLU A 109 -5.36 33.77 -2.31
C GLU A 109 -4.57 34.12 -3.59
N THR A 110 -4.46 33.19 -4.53
CA THR A 110 -3.64 33.32 -5.76
C THR A 110 -4.45 33.30 -7.05
N SER A 111 -5.76 33.57 -6.96
CA SER A 111 -6.68 33.59 -8.11
C SER A 111 -6.63 32.29 -8.93
N GLY A 112 -6.61 31.14 -8.25
CA GLY A 112 -6.47 29.83 -8.89
C GLY A 112 -5.05 29.55 -9.40
N PHE A 113 -4.04 29.94 -8.62
CA PHE A 113 -2.62 29.80 -8.96
C PHE A 113 -2.17 30.56 -10.22
N GLN A 114 -2.92 31.58 -10.63
CA GLN A 114 -2.60 32.41 -11.80
C GLN A 114 -1.75 33.63 -11.43
N GLU A 115 -1.86 34.10 -10.19
CA GLU A 115 -1.19 35.30 -9.71
C GLU A 115 -0.44 35.01 -8.40
N ASP A 116 0.89 35.10 -8.44
CA ASP A 116 1.72 35.09 -7.24
C ASP A 116 1.76 36.48 -6.59
N ARG A 117 2.41 36.56 -5.43
CA ARG A 117 2.69 37.83 -4.73
C ARG A 117 3.39 38.85 -5.66
N ILE A 118 3.31 40.13 -5.30
CA ILE A 118 4.07 41.18 -5.99
C ILE A 118 5.57 40.85 -5.93
N GLY A 119 6.21 40.81 -7.11
CA GLY A 119 7.62 40.40 -7.27
C GLY A 119 7.88 38.91 -7.06
N GLY A 120 6.83 38.09 -7.10
CA GLY A 120 6.88 36.63 -7.15
C GLY A 120 6.97 36.09 -8.58
N ASP A 121 6.69 34.80 -8.76
CA ASP A 121 6.86 34.07 -10.02
C ASP A 121 5.62 33.19 -10.28
N ASN A 122 4.73 33.68 -11.15
CA ASN A 122 3.48 33.00 -11.51
C ASN A 122 3.73 31.60 -12.12
N ASN A 123 4.78 31.45 -12.94
CA ASN A 123 5.09 30.16 -13.56
C ASN A 123 5.56 29.17 -12.49
N ALA A 124 6.45 29.61 -11.60
CA ALA A 124 6.92 28.75 -10.54
C ALA A 124 5.82 28.41 -9.51
N LEU A 125 4.88 29.33 -9.27
CA LEU A 125 3.66 29.05 -8.49
C LEU A 125 2.80 27.98 -9.15
N TYR A 126 2.52 28.10 -10.44
CA TYR A 126 1.71 27.13 -11.19
C TYR A 126 2.37 25.74 -11.25
N MET A 127 3.69 25.70 -11.42
CA MET A 127 4.45 24.45 -11.35
C MET A 127 4.38 23.82 -9.96
N ASP A 128 4.60 24.61 -8.91
CA ASP A 128 4.51 24.15 -7.52
C ASP A 128 3.09 23.62 -7.21
N HIS A 129 2.06 24.30 -7.71
CA HIS A 129 0.66 23.86 -7.67
C HIS A 129 0.48 22.47 -8.29
N THR A 130 1.02 22.27 -9.50
CA THR A 130 0.86 21.01 -10.24
C THR A 130 1.51 19.84 -9.50
N VAL A 131 2.68 20.07 -8.88
CA VAL A 131 3.33 19.10 -7.99
C VAL A 131 2.42 18.75 -6.81
N ILE A 132 1.88 19.75 -6.10
CA ILE A 132 1.06 19.47 -4.92
C ILE A 132 -0.28 18.83 -5.27
N ARG A 133 -0.91 19.26 -6.36
CA ARG A 133 -2.17 18.68 -6.83
C ARG A 133 -2.02 17.20 -7.19
N SER A 134 -0.94 16.85 -7.89
CA SER A 134 -0.64 15.46 -8.25
C SER A 134 -0.28 14.61 -7.01
N MET A 135 0.45 15.17 -6.04
CA MET A 135 0.68 14.51 -4.74
C MET A 135 -0.63 14.29 -3.97
N LEU A 136 -1.46 15.33 -3.80
CA LEU A 136 -2.73 15.22 -3.09
C LEU A 136 -3.62 14.14 -3.70
N ALA A 137 -3.68 14.03 -5.03
CA ALA A 137 -4.42 12.97 -5.70
C ALA A 137 -3.87 11.57 -5.34
N ALA A 138 -2.56 11.34 -5.48
CA ALA A 138 -1.95 10.04 -5.20
C ALA A 138 -2.01 9.61 -3.72
N TYR A 139 -1.84 10.56 -2.80
CA TYR A 139 -1.78 10.30 -1.34
C TYR A 139 -3.14 10.39 -0.64
N ALA A 140 -4.16 11.01 -1.25
CA ALA A 140 -5.55 10.93 -0.76
C ALA A 140 -6.22 9.57 -1.09
N GLY A 141 -5.48 8.64 -1.71
CA GLY A 141 -5.97 7.33 -2.08
C GLY A 141 -6.88 7.34 -3.31
N LEU A 142 -6.87 8.41 -4.11
CA LEU A 142 -7.66 8.50 -5.34
C LEU A 142 -6.79 8.05 -6.54
N PRO A 143 -7.36 7.34 -7.53
CA PRO A 143 -6.70 7.16 -8.81
C PRO A 143 -6.37 8.52 -9.42
N LEU A 144 -5.22 8.64 -10.07
CA LEU A 144 -4.87 9.86 -10.79
C LEU A 144 -5.82 10.02 -11.98
N SER A 145 -6.72 11.01 -11.93
CA SER A 145 -7.72 11.25 -12.97
C SER A 145 -7.08 11.66 -14.31
N HIS A 146 -7.80 11.51 -15.42
CA HIS A 146 -7.35 12.06 -16.71
C HIS A 146 -7.01 13.55 -16.63
N GLU A 147 -7.69 14.30 -15.76
CA GLU A 147 -7.42 15.71 -15.52
C GLU A 147 -6.02 15.93 -14.92
N VAL A 148 -5.65 15.18 -13.88
CA VAL A 148 -4.32 15.27 -13.26
C VAL A 148 -3.23 14.79 -14.22
N ILE A 149 -3.49 13.72 -14.99
CA ILE A 149 -2.57 13.28 -16.04
C ILE A 149 -2.35 14.37 -17.08
N SER A 150 -3.44 14.96 -17.59
CA SER A 150 -3.37 16.01 -18.62
C SER A 150 -2.62 17.24 -18.11
N LEU A 151 -2.88 17.65 -16.87
CA LEU A 151 -2.16 18.74 -16.20
C LEU A 151 -0.65 18.48 -16.20
N VAL A 152 -0.23 17.30 -15.71
CA VAL A 152 1.19 16.94 -15.62
C VAL A 152 1.82 16.79 -17.01
N SER A 153 1.11 16.21 -17.98
CA SER A 153 1.61 16.05 -19.35
C SER A 153 1.76 17.38 -20.09
N ASN A 154 0.85 18.33 -19.89
CA ASN A 154 0.94 19.67 -20.49
C ASN A 154 2.17 20.42 -19.98
N GLU A 155 2.45 20.34 -18.68
CA GLU A 155 3.65 20.93 -18.07
C GLU A 155 4.95 20.32 -18.59
N ILE A 156 4.97 19.01 -18.86
CA ILE A 156 6.14 18.37 -19.50
C ILE A 156 6.34 18.88 -20.93
N ASN A 157 5.29 19.20 -21.67
CA ASN A 157 5.38 19.63 -23.07
C ASN A 157 5.72 21.13 -23.23
N ASN A 158 5.41 21.96 -22.24
CA ASN A 158 5.71 23.40 -22.23
C ASN A 158 7.15 23.69 -21.72
N ILE A 159 8.15 23.01 -22.30
CA ILE A 159 9.55 22.86 -21.84
C ILE A 159 10.35 24.17 -21.70
N GLN A 160 9.83 25.32 -22.13
CA GLN A 160 10.57 26.58 -21.99
C GLN A 160 10.74 26.93 -20.50
N ASP A 161 11.93 26.63 -19.96
CA ASP A 161 12.42 26.92 -18.60
C ASP A 161 11.97 26.02 -17.43
N VAL A 162 11.50 24.79 -17.67
CA VAL A 162 11.23 23.84 -16.57
C VAL A 162 12.52 23.15 -16.10
N GLU A 163 12.93 23.42 -14.85
CA GLU A 163 14.11 22.76 -14.25
C GLU A 163 13.96 21.23 -14.17
N SER A 164 15.07 20.52 -14.46
CA SER A 164 15.14 19.05 -14.54
C SER A 164 14.55 18.29 -13.35
N SER A 165 14.58 18.85 -12.14
CA SER A 165 13.99 18.19 -10.95
C SER A 165 12.48 18.06 -11.02
N VAL A 166 11.79 19.07 -11.55
CA VAL A 166 10.32 19.06 -11.62
C VAL A 166 9.85 18.12 -12.73
N ILE A 167 10.56 18.09 -13.87
CA ILE A 167 10.29 17.13 -14.96
C ILE A 167 10.47 15.69 -14.48
N GLY A 168 11.52 15.41 -13.69
CA GLY A 168 11.71 14.10 -13.07
C GLY A 168 10.53 13.70 -12.19
N PHE A 169 10.01 14.64 -11.39
CA PHE A 169 8.84 14.40 -10.55
C PHE A 169 7.55 14.18 -11.37
N TYR A 170 7.31 14.98 -12.41
CA TYR A 170 6.16 14.81 -13.30
C TYR A 170 6.17 13.44 -13.98
N ASN A 171 7.32 13.00 -14.49
CA ASN A 171 7.46 11.66 -15.04
C ASN A 171 7.25 10.56 -13.99
N ASN A 172 7.68 10.77 -12.74
CA ASN A 172 7.36 9.85 -11.65
C ASN A 172 5.84 9.74 -11.40
N MET A 173 5.11 10.86 -11.44
CA MET A 173 3.66 10.86 -11.30
C MET A 173 2.95 10.18 -12.47
N LEU A 174 3.42 10.40 -13.71
CA LEU A 174 2.91 9.68 -14.88
C LEU A 174 3.22 8.19 -14.83
N CYS A 175 4.41 7.79 -14.37
CA CYS A 175 4.76 6.40 -14.12
C CYS A 175 3.74 5.73 -13.20
N LEU A 176 3.43 6.35 -12.06
CA LEU A 176 2.42 5.85 -11.12
C LEU A 176 1.02 5.78 -11.74
N ALA A 177 0.59 6.83 -12.45
CA ALA A 177 -0.73 6.89 -13.07
C ALA A 177 -0.94 5.80 -14.12
N LYS A 178 0.06 5.62 -14.99
CA LYS A 178 0.09 4.60 -16.04
C LYS A 178 0.19 3.19 -15.45
N TYR A 179 0.94 3.03 -14.36
CA TYR A 179 0.99 1.77 -13.60
C TYR A 179 -0.40 1.40 -13.07
N GLN A 180 -1.12 2.34 -12.43
CA GLN A 180 -2.46 2.09 -11.89
C GLN A 180 -3.45 1.70 -12.99
N ARG A 181 -3.32 2.24 -14.20
CA ARG A 181 -4.12 1.87 -15.40
C ARG A 181 -3.67 0.59 -16.10
N ALA A 182 -2.62 -0.07 -15.60
CA ALA A 182 -1.95 -1.20 -16.23
C ALA A 182 -1.49 -0.92 -17.67
N GLU A 183 -1.08 0.32 -17.93
CA GLU A 183 -0.42 0.78 -19.16
C GLU A 183 1.10 0.64 -18.99
N PHE A 184 1.57 -0.59 -18.77
CA PHE A 184 2.91 -0.84 -18.24
C PHE A 184 4.06 -0.35 -19.14
N SER A 185 3.89 -0.36 -20.46
CA SER A 185 4.90 0.17 -21.39
C SER A 185 5.09 1.68 -21.22
N GLU A 186 4.01 2.44 -21.08
CA GLU A 186 4.06 3.88 -20.82
C GLU A 186 4.55 4.18 -19.40
N ALA A 187 4.09 3.39 -18.42
CA ALA A 187 4.57 3.49 -17.05
C ALA A 187 6.09 3.30 -16.97
N TRP A 188 6.61 2.31 -17.70
CA TRP A 188 8.05 2.06 -17.80
C TRP A 188 8.79 3.22 -18.45
N PHE A 189 8.30 3.71 -19.59
CA PHE A 189 8.89 4.85 -20.30
C PHE A 189 9.02 6.08 -19.39
N HIS A 190 7.93 6.48 -18.73
CA HIS A 190 7.97 7.62 -17.81
C HIS A 190 8.86 7.34 -16.58
N GLY A 191 8.90 6.11 -16.09
CA GLY A 191 9.85 5.73 -15.03
C GLY A 191 11.31 5.93 -15.46
N GLN A 192 11.67 5.55 -16.68
CA GLN A 192 13.02 5.75 -17.22
C GLN A 192 13.35 7.22 -17.41
N GLU A 193 12.41 8.01 -17.93
CA GLU A 193 12.59 9.46 -18.05
C GLU A 193 12.78 10.11 -16.68
N ALA A 194 11.99 9.74 -15.68
CA ALA A 194 12.17 10.22 -14.32
C ALA A 194 13.57 9.87 -13.76
N GLU A 195 14.02 8.63 -13.92
CA GLU A 195 15.36 8.19 -13.51
C GLU A 195 16.46 9.03 -14.19
N ASN A 196 16.35 9.25 -15.51
CA ASN A 196 17.29 10.07 -16.29
C ASN A 196 17.40 11.50 -15.74
N TYR A 197 16.27 12.13 -15.41
CA TYR A 197 16.26 13.48 -14.84
C TYR A 197 16.81 13.51 -13.42
N PHE A 198 16.48 12.52 -12.59
CA PHE A 198 17.02 12.43 -11.23
C PHE A 198 18.52 12.18 -11.23
N GLU A 199 19.05 11.38 -12.16
CA GLU A 199 20.49 11.17 -12.35
C GLU A 199 21.21 12.48 -12.68
N LYS A 200 20.68 13.26 -13.64
CA LYS A 200 21.27 14.56 -14.06
C LYS A 200 21.42 15.55 -12.90
N ILE A 201 20.50 15.53 -11.93
CA ILE A 201 20.52 16.44 -10.77
C ILE A 201 21.14 15.81 -9.51
N GLY A 202 21.59 14.56 -9.59
CA GLY A 202 22.15 13.81 -8.46
C GLY A 202 21.14 13.47 -7.35
N SER A 203 19.84 13.34 -7.68
CA SER A 203 18.81 12.97 -6.71
C SER A 203 18.73 11.45 -6.54
N GLU A 204 19.47 10.93 -5.55
CA GLU A 204 19.33 9.54 -5.12
C GLU A 204 17.95 9.25 -4.51
N TYR A 205 17.30 10.27 -3.96
CA TYR A 205 15.98 10.13 -3.35
C TYR A 205 14.91 9.75 -4.37
N GLY A 206 14.82 10.47 -5.50
CA GLY A 206 13.85 10.20 -6.55
C GLY A 206 14.04 8.81 -7.19
N LYS A 207 15.29 8.40 -7.43
CA LYS A 207 15.65 7.10 -8.02
C LYS A 207 15.16 5.89 -7.22
N ILE A 208 15.08 6.02 -5.90
CA ILE A 208 14.58 4.93 -5.03
C ILE A 208 13.11 4.60 -5.36
N PHE A 209 12.25 5.61 -5.51
CA PHE A 209 10.84 5.40 -5.81
C PHE A 209 10.62 4.82 -7.21
N ILE A 210 11.40 5.24 -8.20
CA ILE A 210 11.39 4.63 -9.54
C ILE A 210 11.73 3.14 -9.47
N GLY A 211 12.75 2.76 -8.69
CA GLY A 211 13.07 1.35 -8.47
C GLY A 211 11.90 0.56 -7.86
N PHE A 212 11.14 1.14 -6.93
CA PHE A 212 9.94 0.51 -6.41
C PHE A 212 8.82 0.38 -7.46
N HIS A 213 8.61 1.40 -8.29
CA HIS A 213 7.65 1.33 -9.40
C HIS A 213 8.01 0.25 -10.42
N PHE A 214 9.29 0.16 -10.84
CA PHE A 214 9.75 -0.92 -11.71
C PHE A 214 9.58 -2.31 -11.08
N GLY A 215 9.85 -2.45 -9.78
CA GLY A 215 9.59 -3.68 -9.05
C GLY A 215 8.10 -4.08 -9.09
N ALA A 216 7.21 -3.11 -8.86
CA ALA A 216 5.76 -3.33 -8.88
C ALA A 216 5.22 -3.65 -10.29
N ILE A 217 5.75 -3.00 -11.34
CA ILE A 217 5.43 -3.29 -12.75
C ILE A 217 5.89 -4.70 -13.12
N ALA A 218 7.15 -5.04 -12.84
CA ALA A 218 7.72 -6.36 -13.13
C ALA A 218 6.90 -7.47 -12.44
N MET A 219 6.50 -7.26 -11.19
CA MET A 219 5.66 -8.17 -10.44
C MET A 219 4.29 -8.39 -11.12
N ALA A 220 3.61 -7.32 -11.51
CA ALA A 220 2.32 -7.42 -12.21
C ALA A 220 2.43 -8.18 -13.54
N GLN A 221 3.54 -7.98 -14.27
CA GLN A 221 3.89 -8.66 -15.52
C GLN A 221 4.45 -10.09 -15.34
N GLY A 222 4.50 -10.62 -14.11
CA GLY A 222 5.01 -11.97 -13.86
C GLY A 222 6.53 -12.11 -13.92
N LYS A 223 7.29 -11.01 -13.98
CA LYS A 223 8.75 -11.02 -13.97
C LYS A 223 9.27 -11.02 -12.53
N ALA A 224 9.08 -12.15 -11.84
CA ALA A 224 9.33 -12.28 -10.41
C ALA A 224 10.79 -12.01 -10.00
N SER A 225 11.76 -12.43 -10.81
CA SER A 225 13.19 -12.19 -10.55
C SER A 225 13.52 -10.70 -10.67
N ASP A 226 13.15 -10.07 -11.79
CA ASP A 226 13.36 -8.63 -12.01
C ASP A 226 12.72 -7.80 -10.89
N ALA A 227 11.49 -8.16 -10.48
CA ALA A 227 10.80 -7.52 -9.38
C ALA A 227 11.63 -7.55 -8.09
N ALA A 228 12.16 -8.73 -7.73
CA ALA A 228 13.02 -8.88 -6.55
C ALA A 228 14.29 -8.03 -6.64
N ASP A 229 14.92 -7.98 -7.81
CA ASP A 229 16.16 -7.23 -8.04
C ASP A 229 15.93 -5.71 -7.91
N TYR A 230 14.88 -5.18 -8.54
CA TYR A 230 14.51 -3.77 -8.45
C TYR A 230 14.19 -3.37 -7.00
N ILE A 231 13.33 -4.14 -6.31
CA ILE A 231 12.95 -3.86 -4.92
C ILE A 231 14.18 -3.92 -3.99
N SER A 232 15.05 -4.91 -4.18
CA SER A 232 16.24 -5.09 -3.34
C SER A 232 17.28 -4.00 -3.59
N LYS A 233 17.47 -3.57 -4.84
CA LYS A 233 18.36 -2.45 -5.18
C LYS A 233 17.84 -1.14 -4.57
N ALA A 234 16.56 -0.82 -4.75
CA ALA A 234 15.93 0.37 -4.19
C ALA A 234 16.02 0.40 -2.65
N SER A 235 15.73 -0.73 -2.00
CA SER A 235 15.80 -0.86 -0.53
C SER A 235 17.22 -0.69 0.01
N ARG A 236 18.23 -1.24 -0.69
CA ARG A 236 19.66 -1.03 -0.32
C ARG A 236 20.06 0.44 -0.46
N ASN A 237 19.65 1.11 -1.53
CA ASN A 237 19.93 2.52 -1.72
C ASN A 237 19.23 3.40 -0.67
N ALA A 238 17.98 3.10 -0.33
CA ALA A 238 17.28 3.75 0.77
C ALA A 238 18.04 3.63 2.10
N HIS A 239 18.52 2.44 2.43
CA HIS A 239 19.31 2.24 3.65
C HIS A 239 20.65 2.98 3.61
N ARG A 240 21.34 2.97 2.46
CA ARG A 240 22.66 3.59 2.28
C ARG A 240 22.62 5.12 2.34
N PHE A 241 21.70 5.74 1.61
CA PHE A 241 21.67 7.20 1.43
C PHE A 241 20.74 7.90 2.43
N PHE A 242 19.72 7.20 2.93
CA PHE A 242 18.70 7.77 3.83
C PHE A 242 18.47 6.88 5.08
N PRO A 243 19.51 6.62 5.90
CA PRO A 243 19.42 5.69 7.03
C PRO A 243 18.39 6.11 8.08
N THR A 244 18.11 7.41 8.23
CA THR A 244 17.11 7.92 9.18
C THR A 244 15.68 7.88 8.62
N ASP A 245 15.51 7.79 7.31
CA ASP A 245 14.20 7.78 6.66
C ASP A 245 13.61 6.37 6.64
N LYS A 246 12.50 6.17 7.36
CA LYS A 246 11.89 4.86 7.55
C LYS A 246 10.89 4.51 6.44
N GLU A 247 10.42 5.47 5.67
CA GLU A 247 9.33 5.30 4.70
C GLU A 247 9.74 4.43 3.49
N PRO A 248 10.82 4.74 2.74
CA PRO A 248 11.23 3.91 1.62
C PRO A 248 11.53 2.46 2.04
N ARG A 249 12.01 2.25 3.27
CA ARG A 249 12.22 0.90 3.81
C ARG A 249 10.93 0.14 4.02
N LEU A 250 9.90 0.81 4.58
CA LEU A 250 8.59 0.22 4.75
C LEU A 250 7.97 -0.20 3.41
N ILE A 251 8.11 0.63 2.37
CA ILE A 251 7.64 0.32 1.01
C ILE A 251 8.36 -0.93 0.48
N GLY A 252 9.69 -0.99 0.59
CA GLY A 252 10.47 -2.16 0.17
C GLY A 252 10.05 -3.45 0.90
N GLU A 253 9.79 -3.36 2.20
CA GLU A 253 9.28 -4.47 3.02
C GLU A 253 7.91 -4.97 2.52
N ILE A 254 6.98 -4.04 2.22
CA ILE A 254 5.63 -4.34 1.72
C ILE A 254 5.67 -4.99 0.33
N LEU A 255 6.47 -4.44 -0.60
CA LEU A 255 6.61 -5.01 -1.95
C LEU A 255 7.25 -6.40 -1.92
N THR A 256 8.25 -6.59 -1.06
CA THR A 256 8.88 -7.90 -0.84
C THR A 256 7.87 -8.91 -0.26
N ALA A 257 7.02 -8.46 0.65
CA ALA A 257 5.98 -9.30 1.24
C ALA A 257 4.96 -9.77 0.20
N GLU A 258 4.56 -8.91 -0.75
CA GLU A 258 3.69 -9.31 -1.85
C GLU A 258 4.31 -10.43 -2.69
N LEU A 259 5.58 -10.27 -3.08
CA LEU A 259 6.28 -11.25 -3.90
C LEU A 259 6.41 -12.59 -3.15
N LYS A 260 6.78 -12.55 -1.87
CA LYS A 260 6.84 -13.75 -1.02
C LYS A 260 5.49 -14.43 -0.90
N LEU A 261 4.42 -13.65 -0.71
CA LEU A 261 3.07 -14.17 -0.67
C LEU A 261 2.70 -14.88 -1.97
N GLU A 262 2.93 -14.27 -3.15
CA GLU A 262 2.64 -14.90 -4.44
C GLU A 262 3.43 -16.18 -4.71
N LYS A 263 4.70 -16.21 -4.27
CA LYS A 263 5.53 -17.43 -4.33
C LYS A 263 5.17 -18.45 -3.24
N ASN A 264 4.20 -18.13 -2.39
CA ASN A 264 3.79 -18.94 -1.24
C ASN A 264 4.94 -19.21 -0.24
N ASP A 265 5.93 -18.32 -0.19
CA ASP A 265 6.99 -18.29 0.83
C ASP A 265 6.51 -17.52 2.07
N LEU A 266 5.75 -18.21 2.91
CA LEU A 266 5.16 -17.62 4.12
C LEU A 266 6.08 -17.70 5.34
N LYS A 267 7.33 -18.17 5.18
CA LYS A 267 8.24 -18.35 6.31
C LYS A 267 8.56 -16.97 6.91
N ASP A 268 8.35 -16.85 8.23
CA ASP A 268 8.54 -15.63 9.02
C ASP A 268 7.72 -14.41 8.56
N LEU A 269 6.88 -14.55 7.53
CA LEU A 269 6.13 -13.44 6.96
C LEU A 269 5.07 -12.95 7.96
N ALA A 270 4.28 -13.87 8.54
CA ALA A 270 3.23 -13.55 9.51
C ALA A 270 3.75 -12.73 10.70
N GLY A 271 4.84 -13.16 11.35
CA GLY A 271 5.38 -12.47 12.53
C GLY A 271 6.00 -11.10 12.21
N LYS A 272 6.51 -10.91 10.97
CA LYS A 272 7.04 -9.61 10.54
C LYS A 272 5.93 -8.64 10.12
N PHE A 273 4.82 -9.15 9.60
CA PHE A 273 3.80 -8.32 8.96
C PHE A 273 2.97 -7.50 9.95
N GLU A 274 2.81 -7.95 11.20
CA GLU A 274 2.16 -7.17 12.26
C GLU A 274 2.91 -5.85 12.54
N GLY A 275 4.24 -5.89 12.56
CA GLY A 275 5.06 -4.68 12.69
C GLY A 275 4.95 -3.73 11.49
N ILE A 276 4.74 -4.28 10.29
CA ILE A 276 4.57 -3.51 9.05
C ILE A 276 3.24 -2.75 9.08
N THR A 277 2.13 -3.40 9.41
CA THR A 277 0.82 -2.74 9.47
C THR A 277 0.78 -1.64 10.54
N LYS A 278 1.38 -1.89 11.71
CA LYS A 278 1.50 -0.87 12.77
C LYS A 278 2.27 0.37 12.31
N ARG A 279 3.42 0.18 11.65
CA ARG A 279 4.22 1.29 11.11
C ARG A 279 3.47 2.02 9.98
N LEU A 280 2.73 1.30 9.15
CA LEU A 280 1.94 1.90 8.07
C LEU A 280 0.82 2.79 8.61
N TYR A 281 0.24 2.46 9.77
CA TYR A 281 -0.74 3.33 10.43
C TYR A 281 -0.17 4.70 10.81
N GLU A 282 1.06 4.72 11.31
CA GLU A 282 1.78 5.94 11.71
C GLU A 282 2.43 6.67 10.52
N SER A 283 2.37 6.07 9.32
CA SER A 283 2.98 6.58 8.09
C SER A 283 1.92 7.07 7.12
N GLU A 284 2.39 7.71 6.05
CA GLU A 284 1.66 7.88 4.81
C GLU A 284 2.13 6.85 3.76
N ALA A 285 1.29 6.60 2.76
CA ALA A 285 1.68 5.94 1.50
C ALA A 285 0.70 6.31 0.37
N TRP A 286 1.03 5.98 -0.89
CA TRP A 286 0.06 6.00 -1.99
C TRP A 286 -0.80 4.72 -2.00
N PHE A 287 -1.93 4.77 -2.70
CA PHE A 287 -2.96 3.72 -2.70
C PHE A 287 -2.41 2.28 -2.83
N ASP A 288 -1.54 2.03 -3.81
CA ASP A 288 -1.06 0.68 -4.10
C ASP A 288 -0.27 0.06 -2.94
N VAL A 289 0.46 0.86 -2.16
CA VAL A 289 1.19 0.37 -0.98
C VAL A 289 0.22 -0.09 0.10
N TYR A 290 -0.86 0.67 0.34
CA TYR A 290 -1.94 0.24 1.22
C TYR A 290 -2.63 -1.02 0.69
N ALA A 291 -3.00 -1.04 -0.60
CA ALA A 291 -3.68 -2.17 -1.22
C ALA A 291 -2.87 -3.46 -1.06
N ILE A 292 -1.56 -3.41 -1.29
CA ILE A 292 -0.65 -4.55 -1.09
C ILE A 292 -0.60 -4.94 0.38
N ALA A 293 -0.35 -3.97 1.27
CA ALA A 293 -0.17 -4.25 2.68
C ALA A 293 -1.41 -4.91 3.28
N TYR A 294 -2.59 -4.35 3.05
CA TYR A 294 -3.83 -4.93 3.57
C TYR A 294 -4.20 -6.25 2.90
N SER A 295 -3.92 -6.44 1.60
CA SER A 295 -4.12 -7.74 0.95
C SER A 295 -3.28 -8.84 1.61
N VAL A 296 -2.02 -8.54 1.91
CA VAL A 296 -1.12 -9.48 2.61
C VAL A 296 -1.59 -9.70 4.05
N ALA A 297 -1.91 -8.64 4.78
CA ALA A 297 -2.37 -8.74 6.17
C ALA A 297 -3.66 -9.57 6.31
N VAL A 298 -4.69 -9.26 5.51
CA VAL A 298 -5.97 -9.99 5.54
C VAL A 298 -5.76 -11.47 5.32
N GLU A 299 -4.91 -11.86 4.36
CA GLU A 299 -4.67 -13.28 4.09
C GLU A 299 -3.89 -13.98 5.21
N LEU A 300 -2.94 -13.29 5.84
CA LEU A 300 -2.15 -13.84 6.95
C LEU A 300 -2.95 -13.93 8.25
N ILE A 301 -3.85 -12.97 8.50
CA ILE A 301 -4.69 -12.91 9.71
C ILE A 301 -5.88 -13.87 9.55
N ALA A 302 -6.54 -13.92 8.38
CA ALA A 302 -7.62 -14.87 8.11
C ALA A 302 -7.18 -16.33 8.28
N ALA A 303 -5.90 -16.63 8.02
CA ALA A 303 -5.33 -17.96 8.27
C ALA A 303 -5.22 -18.32 9.76
N GLN A 304 -5.34 -17.35 10.66
CA GLN A 304 -5.31 -17.54 12.12
C GLN A 304 -6.73 -17.60 12.71
N GLY A 305 -7.64 -16.80 12.15
CA GLY A 305 -9.04 -16.74 12.55
C GLY A 305 -9.81 -15.73 11.70
N ILE A 306 -11.07 -16.03 11.41
CA ILE A 306 -11.92 -15.12 10.64
C ILE A 306 -12.37 -13.93 11.50
N GLU A 307 -12.58 -14.15 12.80
CA GLU A 307 -12.91 -13.10 13.76
C GLU A 307 -11.75 -12.10 13.94
N ASP A 308 -10.51 -12.59 14.01
CA ASP A 308 -9.32 -11.73 14.10
C ASP A 308 -9.17 -10.85 12.84
N MET A 309 -9.52 -11.41 11.68
CA MET A 309 -9.54 -10.67 10.42
C MET A 309 -10.64 -9.60 10.41
N GLU A 310 -11.84 -9.92 10.90
CA GLU A 310 -12.93 -8.94 11.03
C GLU A 310 -12.55 -7.79 11.99
N GLU A 311 -11.92 -8.07 13.14
CA GLU A 311 -11.43 -7.05 14.08
C GLU A 311 -10.34 -6.17 13.43
N PHE A 312 -9.38 -6.80 12.73
CA PHE A 312 -8.33 -6.07 12.01
C PHE A 312 -8.88 -5.16 10.91
N LEU A 313 -9.81 -5.65 10.09
CA LEU A 313 -10.39 -4.85 9.01
C LEU A 313 -11.27 -3.71 9.52
N LYS A 314 -11.97 -3.92 10.65
CA LYS A 314 -12.71 -2.84 11.31
C LYS A 314 -11.78 -1.69 11.69
N ASP A 315 -10.67 -1.98 12.39
CA ASP A 315 -9.67 -0.98 12.77
C ASP A 315 -9.02 -0.31 11.55
N ALA A 316 -8.72 -1.09 10.49
CA ALA A 316 -8.17 -0.55 9.25
C ALA A 316 -9.14 0.41 8.53
N ILE A 317 -10.43 0.12 8.53
CA ILE A 317 -11.48 0.97 7.92
C ILE A 317 -11.65 2.26 8.72
N GLU A 318 -11.77 2.18 10.06
CA GLU A 318 -11.90 3.36 10.93
C GLU A 318 -10.73 4.33 10.72
N ARG A 319 -9.50 3.81 10.61
CA ARG A 319 -8.30 4.63 10.31
C ARG A 319 -8.32 5.22 8.90
N ALA A 320 -8.82 4.48 7.92
CA ALA A 320 -8.95 4.99 6.56
C ALA A 320 -9.97 6.14 6.51
N GLU A 321 -11.06 6.07 7.27
CA GLU A 321 -12.05 7.15 7.44
C GLU A 321 -11.43 8.39 8.11
N GLU A 322 -10.67 8.20 9.18
CA GLU A 322 -9.94 9.27 9.87
C GLU A 322 -9.01 10.04 8.92
N LYS A 323 -8.30 9.31 8.04
CA LYS A 323 -7.40 9.87 7.03
C LYS A 323 -8.12 10.38 5.77
N GLY A 324 -9.41 10.07 5.60
CA GLY A 324 -10.20 10.46 4.42
C GLY A 324 -9.89 9.65 3.15
N LEU A 325 -9.46 8.39 3.29
CA LEU A 325 -9.03 7.52 2.19
C LEU A 325 -10.20 6.68 1.66
N SER A 326 -11.19 7.30 1.02
CA SER A 326 -12.47 6.66 0.65
C SER A 326 -12.33 5.41 -0.24
N LYS A 327 -11.47 5.44 -1.26
CA LYS A 327 -11.22 4.28 -2.14
C LYS A 327 -10.55 3.12 -1.41
N LEU A 328 -9.70 3.42 -0.43
CA LEU A 328 -9.12 2.39 0.42
C LEU A 328 -10.20 1.67 1.24
N ILE A 329 -11.22 2.39 1.74
CA ILE A 329 -12.35 1.77 2.44
C ILE A 329 -13.05 0.74 1.55
N ASN A 330 -13.40 1.12 0.32
CA ASN A 330 -14.05 0.21 -0.63
C ASN A 330 -13.18 -1.01 -0.96
N PHE A 331 -11.86 -0.81 -1.10
CA PHE A 331 -10.90 -1.90 -1.28
C PHE A 331 -10.86 -2.85 -0.08
N LEU A 332 -10.85 -2.32 1.15
CA LEU A 332 -10.86 -3.11 2.38
C LEU A 332 -12.17 -3.90 2.54
N VAL A 333 -13.31 -3.29 2.22
CA VAL A 333 -14.62 -3.97 2.20
C VAL A 333 -14.63 -5.12 1.20
N ALA A 334 -14.06 -4.93 0.01
CA ALA A 334 -13.90 -6.00 -0.98
C ALA A 334 -13.00 -7.14 -0.48
N LEU A 335 -11.89 -6.83 0.20
CA LEU A 335 -11.07 -7.85 0.86
C LEU A 335 -11.84 -8.63 1.94
N GLN A 336 -12.68 -7.93 2.73
CA GLN A 336 -13.52 -8.56 3.76
C GLN A 336 -14.52 -9.54 3.13
N ILE A 337 -15.22 -9.13 2.07
CA ILE A 337 -16.19 -9.97 1.36
C ILE A 337 -15.51 -11.24 0.84
N ASN A 338 -14.35 -11.10 0.18
CA ASN A 338 -13.58 -12.23 -0.30
C ASN A 338 -13.20 -13.20 0.82
N ALA A 339 -12.69 -12.68 1.94
CA ALA A 339 -12.29 -13.50 3.08
C ALA A 339 -13.49 -14.22 3.74
N LEU A 340 -14.62 -13.53 3.90
CA LEU A 340 -15.86 -14.11 4.46
C LEU A 340 -16.38 -15.27 3.60
N ILE A 341 -16.37 -15.13 2.26
CA ILE A 341 -16.81 -16.21 1.36
C ILE A 341 -15.88 -17.41 1.48
N LEU A 342 -14.56 -17.20 1.51
CA LEU A 342 -13.59 -18.27 1.66
C LEU A 342 -13.69 -18.98 3.03
N ALA A 343 -14.11 -18.27 4.08
CA ALA A 343 -14.39 -18.84 5.39
C ALA A 343 -15.79 -19.49 5.49
N GLY A 344 -16.59 -19.46 4.42
CA GLY A 344 -17.94 -20.04 4.40
C GLY A 344 -19.02 -19.16 5.05
N GLN A 345 -18.71 -17.92 5.43
CA GLN A 345 -19.67 -16.95 6.00
C GLN A 345 -20.45 -16.22 4.90
N LYS A 346 -21.16 -16.99 4.06
CA LYS A 346 -21.78 -16.51 2.81
C LYS A 346 -22.85 -15.45 3.04
N ASP A 347 -23.72 -15.64 4.03
CA ASP A 347 -24.82 -14.72 4.30
C ASP A 347 -24.32 -13.33 4.73
N LYS A 348 -23.28 -13.30 5.58
CA LYS A 348 -22.62 -12.04 5.96
C LYS A 348 -21.94 -11.39 4.76
N ALA A 349 -21.23 -12.17 3.93
CA ALA A 349 -20.56 -11.65 2.75
C ALA A 349 -21.56 -11.03 1.75
N GLN A 350 -22.70 -11.69 1.52
CA GLN A 350 -23.75 -11.19 0.65
C GLN A 350 -24.39 -9.92 1.21
N LEU A 351 -24.70 -9.89 2.52
CA LEU A 351 -25.24 -8.70 3.17
C LEU A 351 -24.29 -7.50 3.04
N LEU A 352 -23.00 -7.73 3.29
CA LEU A 352 -21.96 -6.70 3.16
C LEU A 352 -21.82 -6.23 1.71
N TYR A 353 -21.77 -7.16 0.74
CA TYR A 353 -21.73 -6.84 -0.69
C TYR A 353 -22.92 -5.97 -1.09
N THR A 354 -24.15 -6.35 -0.71
CA THR A 354 -25.37 -5.59 -1.04
C THR A 354 -25.34 -4.17 -0.48
N LYS A 355 -24.92 -4.00 0.78
CA LYS A 355 -24.89 -2.70 1.47
C LYS A 355 -23.73 -1.79 1.08
N SER A 356 -22.64 -2.37 0.58
CA SER A 356 -21.43 -1.61 0.22
C SER A 356 -21.61 -0.78 -1.06
N GLU A 357 -20.75 0.22 -1.22
CA GLU A 357 -20.66 1.09 -2.40
C GLU A 357 -19.66 0.57 -3.45
N ILE A 358 -19.15 -0.67 -3.29
CA ILE A 358 -18.22 -1.23 -4.28
C ILE A 358 -18.95 -1.42 -5.62
N PRO A 359 -18.26 -1.28 -6.77
CA PRO A 359 -18.80 -1.54 -8.10
C PRO A 359 -19.48 -2.91 -8.20
N LYS A 360 -20.66 -2.97 -8.84
CA LYS A 360 -21.47 -4.21 -8.92
C LYS A 360 -21.75 -4.66 -10.36
N THR A 361 -21.41 -3.85 -11.36
CA THR A 361 -21.52 -4.21 -12.77
C THR A 361 -20.15 -4.42 -13.41
N ILE A 362 -20.09 -5.22 -14.48
CA ILE A 362 -18.83 -5.48 -15.21
C ILE A 362 -18.23 -4.17 -15.72
N GLU A 363 -19.06 -3.26 -16.24
CA GLU A 363 -18.62 -1.95 -16.75
C GLU A 363 -18.01 -1.08 -15.66
N GLU A 364 -18.67 -0.94 -14.52
CA GLU A 364 -18.15 -0.18 -13.38
C GLU A 364 -16.86 -0.79 -12.83
N ILE A 365 -16.79 -2.12 -12.74
CA ILE A 365 -15.61 -2.82 -12.19
C ILE A 365 -14.41 -2.63 -13.10
N LEU A 366 -14.56 -2.81 -14.41
CA LEU A 366 -13.47 -2.75 -15.40
C LEU A 366 -13.10 -1.32 -15.84
N ASN A 367 -13.68 -0.29 -15.22
CA ASN A 367 -13.43 1.09 -15.56
C ASN A 367 -12.10 1.62 -14.96
N PHE A 368 -11.05 1.64 -15.77
CA PHE A 368 -9.72 2.14 -15.38
C PHE A 368 -9.62 3.66 -15.20
N GLU A 369 -10.67 4.41 -15.51
CA GLU A 369 -10.72 5.83 -15.16
C GLU A 369 -10.95 6.03 -13.66
N HIS A 370 -11.69 5.11 -13.05
CA HIS A 370 -12.11 5.20 -11.66
C HIS A 370 -11.46 4.16 -10.75
N ASN A 371 -10.87 3.10 -11.32
CA ASN A 371 -10.30 1.99 -10.57
C ASN A 371 -8.87 1.70 -11.02
N SER A 372 -7.96 1.55 -10.08
CA SER A 372 -6.65 0.94 -10.34
C SER A 372 -6.80 -0.53 -10.72
N TRP A 373 -5.81 -1.12 -11.40
CA TRP A 373 -5.83 -2.55 -11.74
C TRP A 373 -6.00 -3.46 -10.50
N ARG A 374 -5.56 -3.01 -9.32
CA ARG A 374 -5.72 -3.75 -8.06
C ARG A 374 -7.16 -3.73 -7.57
N GLU A 375 -7.84 -2.59 -7.70
CA GLU A 375 -9.28 -2.47 -7.46
C GLU A 375 -10.08 -3.31 -8.44
N VAL A 376 -9.77 -3.19 -9.74
CA VAL A 376 -10.37 -4.04 -10.79
C VAL A 376 -10.23 -5.52 -10.41
N GLU A 377 -9.04 -5.96 -10.00
CA GLU A 377 -8.79 -7.35 -9.57
C GLU A 377 -9.67 -7.76 -8.37
N VAL A 378 -9.64 -7.00 -7.26
CA VAL A 378 -10.35 -7.39 -6.04
C VAL A 378 -11.87 -7.36 -6.22
N TYR A 379 -12.41 -6.35 -6.93
CA TYR A 379 -13.83 -6.24 -7.22
C TYR A 379 -14.29 -7.34 -8.19
N SER A 380 -13.47 -7.68 -9.18
CA SER A 380 -13.74 -8.82 -10.06
C SER A 380 -13.86 -10.12 -9.28
N PHE A 381 -12.94 -10.37 -8.35
CA PHE A 381 -13.00 -11.59 -7.54
C PHE A 381 -14.17 -11.59 -6.55
N CYS A 382 -14.56 -10.43 -6.00
CA CYS A 382 -15.78 -10.32 -5.20
C CYS A 382 -17.01 -10.67 -6.02
N PHE A 383 -17.16 -10.06 -7.20
CA PHE A 383 -18.26 -10.32 -8.11
C PHE A 383 -18.35 -11.81 -8.45
N LEU A 384 -17.23 -12.41 -8.86
CA LEU A 384 -17.16 -13.82 -9.22
C LEU A 384 -17.55 -14.73 -8.05
N LEU A 385 -17.00 -14.50 -6.86
CA LEU A 385 -17.30 -15.30 -5.67
C LEU A 385 -18.78 -15.19 -5.28
N ILE A 386 -19.36 -13.99 -5.29
CA ILE A 386 -20.77 -13.78 -4.97
C ILE A 386 -21.68 -14.51 -5.99
N LYS A 387 -21.42 -14.34 -7.29
CA LYS A 387 -22.21 -15.00 -8.34
C LYS A 387 -22.10 -16.52 -8.28
N MET A 388 -20.89 -17.04 -8.00
CA MET A 388 -20.67 -18.47 -7.77
C MET A 388 -21.43 -19.00 -6.55
N GLU A 389 -21.55 -18.24 -5.46
CA GLU A 389 -22.31 -18.66 -4.29
C GLU A 389 -23.83 -18.61 -4.50
N LEU A 390 -24.30 -17.71 -5.35
CA LEU A 390 -25.71 -17.61 -5.75
C LEU A 390 -26.08 -18.55 -6.91
N SER A 391 -25.16 -19.40 -7.38
CA SER A 391 -25.32 -20.26 -8.57
C SER A 391 -25.67 -19.49 -9.86
N LEU A 392 -25.33 -18.20 -9.93
CA LEU A 392 -25.48 -17.35 -11.12
C LEU A 392 -24.25 -17.54 -12.03
N TYR A 393 -24.11 -18.74 -12.59
CA TYR A 393 -22.90 -19.13 -13.30
C TYR A 393 -22.67 -18.37 -14.61
N ASP A 394 -23.74 -17.97 -15.31
CA ASP A 394 -23.60 -17.23 -16.56
C ASP A 394 -23.07 -15.81 -16.33
N ASP A 395 -23.55 -15.13 -15.29
CA ASP A 395 -22.98 -13.85 -14.84
C ASP A 395 -21.48 -14.00 -14.51
N ALA A 396 -21.12 -15.07 -13.78
CA ALA A 396 -19.74 -15.34 -13.43
C ALA A 396 -18.87 -15.61 -14.68
N ARG A 397 -19.39 -16.36 -15.66
CA ARG A 397 -18.69 -16.63 -16.93
C ARG A 397 -18.50 -15.35 -17.75
N ASN A 398 -19.50 -14.48 -17.81
CA ASN A 398 -19.40 -13.19 -18.50
C ASN A 398 -18.29 -12.33 -17.89
N MET A 399 -18.23 -12.25 -16.56
CA MET A 399 -17.16 -11.52 -15.87
C MET A 399 -15.78 -12.15 -16.08
N LEU A 400 -15.67 -13.49 -16.02
CA LEU A 400 -14.42 -14.20 -16.32
C LEU A 400 -13.94 -13.92 -17.73
N ALA A 401 -14.83 -14.01 -18.74
CA ALA A 401 -14.48 -13.77 -20.13
C ALA A 401 -13.94 -12.35 -20.32
N ALA A 402 -14.63 -11.34 -19.76
CA ALA A 402 -14.19 -9.95 -19.82
C ALA A 402 -12.84 -9.75 -19.13
N PHE A 403 -12.66 -10.27 -17.91
CA PHE A 403 -11.42 -10.06 -17.15
C PHE A 403 -10.23 -10.88 -17.69
N LEU A 404 -10.46 -12.07 -18.26
CA LEU A 404 -9.41 -12.87 -18.91
C LEU A 404 -8.87 -12.16 -20.16
N THR A 405 -9.75 -11.61 -21.00
CA THR A 405 -9.35 -10.82 -22.17
C THR A 405 -8.56 -9.60 -21.75
N LEU A 406 -9.11 -8.80 -20.84
CA LEU A 406 -8.48 -7.57 -20.34
C LEU A 406 -7.12 -7.83 -19.69
N SER A 407 -7.02 -8.82 -18.80
CA SER A 407 -5.77 -9.13 -18.09
C SER A 407 -4.68 -9.62 -19.05
N LYS A 408 -5.04 -10.29 -20.14
CA LYS A 408 -4.10 -10.69 -21.19
C LYS A 408 -3.64 -9.49 -22.01
N GLU A 409 -4.57 -8.65 -22.48
CA GLU A 409 -4.27 -7.45 -23.28
C GLU A 409 -3.37 -6.46 -22.54
N LYS A 410 -3.64 -6.24 -21.24
CA LYS A 410 -2.86 -5.35 -20.38
C LYS A 410 -1.59 -5.99 -19.79
N ASN A 411 -1.24 -7.22 -20.17
CA ASN A 411 -0.09 -7.95 -19.63
C ASN A 411 -0.09 -8.06 -18.08
N LEU A 412 -1.27 -8.20 -17.48
CA LEU A 412 -1.48 -8.43 -16.05
C LEU A 412 -1.32 -9.92 -15.73
N VAL A 413 -0.13 -10.48 -15.97
CA VAL A 413 0.14 -11.93 -15.86
C VAL A 413 -0.27 -12.50 -14.50
N ARG A 414 0.02 -11.78 -13.41
CA ARG A 414 -0.39 -12.19 -12.06
C ARG A 414 -1.90 -12.35 -11.94
N SER A 415 -2.65 -11.32 -12.34
CA SER A 415 -4.11 -11.30 -12.27
C SER A 415 -4.71 -12.32 -13.24
N HIS A 416 -4.08 -12.53 -14.40
CA HIS A 416 -4.49 -13.51 -15.40
C HIS A 416 -4.43 -14.94 -14.85
N ILE A 417 -3.32 -15.33 -14.20
CA ILE A 417 -3.19 -16.66 -13.57
C ILE A 417 -4.26 -16.86 -12.50
N ARG A 418 -4.50 -15.84 -11.66
CA ARG A 418 -5.55 -15.90 -10.62
C ARG A 418 -6.95 -16.04 -11.22
N CYS A 419 -7.24 -15.31 -12.28
CA CYS A 419 -8.50 -15.38 -13.00
C CYS A 419 -8.72 -16.77 -13.65
N LEU A 420 -7.68 -17.35 -14.26
CA LEU A 420 -7.71 -18.72 -14.78
C LEU A 420 -7.96 -19.76 -13.68
N VAL A 421 -7.37 -19.58 -12.50
CA VAL A 421 -7.64 -20.44 -11.34
C VAL A 421 -9.09 -20.29 -10.89
N PHE A 422 -9.65 -19.07 -10.86
CA PHE A 422 -11.06 -18.84 -10.58
C PHE A 422 -11.97 -19.51 -11.61
N ALA A 423 -11.64 -19.43 -12.90
CA ALA A 423 -12.37 -20.09 -13.97
C ALA A 423 -12.40 -21.61 -13.79
N ALA A 424 -11.25 -22.21 -13.47
CA ALA A 424 -11.19 -23.65 -13.17
C ALA A 424 -12.07 -24.06 -11.98
N ARG A 425 -12.14 -23.23 -10.93
CA ARG A 425 -13.02 -23.47 -9.76
C ARG A 425 -14.49 -23.33 -10.10
N LEU A 426 -14.85 -22.31 -10.90
CA LEU A 426 -16.22 -22.10 -11.34
C LEU A 426 -16.74 -23.34 -12.08
N GLU A 427 -15.97 -23.82 -13.05
CA GLU A 427 -16.41 -24.94 -13.88
C GLU A 427 -16.39 -26.28 -13.12
N GLU A 428 -15.49 -26.46 -12.14
CA GLU A 428 -15.57 -27.60 -11.23
C GLU A 428 -16.87 -27.56 -10.41
N LYS A 429 -17.26 -26.39 -9.90
CA LYS A 429 -18.53 -26.18 -9.18
C LYS A 429 -19.76 -26.35 -10.07
N ALA A 430 -19.64 -25.97 -11.36
CA ALA A 430 -20.68 -26.15 -12.38
C ALA A 430 -20.73 -27.57 -12.96
N ASN A 431 -19.89 -28.49 -12.49
CA ASN A 431 -19.74 -29.87 -12.97
C ASN A 431 -19.26 -30.03 -14.42
N ASP A 432 -18.63 -29.01 -15.01
CA ASP A 432 -17.93 -29.12 -16.30
C ASP A 432 -16.44 -29.41 -16.09
N SER A 433 -16.14 -30.69 -15.86
CA SER A 433 -14.77 -31.15 -15.58
C SER A 433 -13.81 -30.92 -16.75
N ALA A 434 -14.30 -30.94 -18.00
CA ALA A 434 -13.46 -30.75 -19.18
C ALA A 434 -12.99 -29.29 -19.27
N LEU A 435 -13.92 -28.35 -19.10
CA LEU A 435 -13.61 -26.93 -19.14
C LEU A 435 -12.79 -26.49 -17.90
N ALA A 436 -13.12 -27.01 -16.72
CA ALA A 436 -12.33 -26.79 -15.50
C ALA A 436 -10.86 -27.17 -15.69
N TYR A 437 -10.63 -28.32 -16.33
CA TYR A 437 -9.28 -28.79 -16.60
C TYR A 437 -8.56 -27.94 -17.65
N SER A 438 -9.26 -27.50 -18.70
CA SER A 438 -8.69 -26.58 -19.71
C SER A 438 -8.19 -25.29 -19.07
N TYR A 439 -8.96 -24.71 -18.15
CA TYR A 439 -8.53 -23.51 -17.42
C TYR A 439 -7.37 -23.78 -16.47
N LEU A 440 -7.36 -24.93 -15.77
CA LEU A 440 -6.22 -25.31 -14.93
C LEU A 440 -4.93 -25.43 -15.76
N GLU A 441 -4.99 -26.07 -16.93
CA GLU A 441 -3.82 -26.24 -17.79
C GLU A 441 -3.27 -24.88 -18.25
N LYS A 442 -4.16 -23.96 -18.65
CA LYS A 442 -3.78 -22.58 -18.98
C LYS A 442 -3.13 -21.87 -17.78
N ALA A 443 -3.68 -22.02 -16.58
CA ALA A 443 -3.11 -21.43 -15.36
C ALA A 443 -1.71 -21.98 -15.08
N LEU A 444 -1.53 -23.31 -15.18
CA LEU A 444 -0.24 -23.98 -15.00
C LEU A 444 0.78 -23.45 -16.01
N LYS A 445 0.44 -23.43 -17.31
CA LYS A 445 1.30 -22.90 -18.39
C LYS A 445 1.79 -21.48 -18.09
N ASN A 446 0.89 -20.59 -17.67
CA ASN A 446 1.23 -19.21 -17.36
C ASN A 446 2.04 -19.04 -16.06
N SER A 447 2.14 -20.06 -15.21
CA SER A 447 2.87 -19.99 -13.93
C SER A 447 4.30 -20.54 -13.97
N ILE A 448 4.71 -21.17 -15.08
CA ILE A 448 6.00 -21.87 -15.16
C ILE A 448 7.18 -20.92 -14.98
N GLN A 449 7.15 -19.74 -15.59
CA GLN A 449 8.30 -18.83 -15.64
C GLN A 449 8.38 -17.83 -14.47
N ASN A 450 7.39 -17.83 -13.56
CA ASN A 450 7.26 -16.79 -12.53
C ASN A 450 7.17 -17.30 -11.10
N ASP A 451 7.12 -18.62 -10.90
CA ASP A 451 6.95 -19.26 -9.59
C ASP A 451 5.73 -18.77 -8.80
N TYR A 452 4.67 -18.26 -9.45
CA TYR A 452 3.47 -17.82 -8.75
C TYR A 452 2.62 -19.03 -8.34
N ILE A 453 2.82 -19.47 -7.10
CA ILE A 453 2.18 -20.66 -6.52
C ILE A 453 0.89 -20.31 -5.77
N ARG A 454 0.84 -19.14 -5.13
CA ARG A 454 -0.29 -18.73 -4.27
C ARG A 454 -1.65 -18.75 -4.96
N PRO A 455 -1.80 -18.37 -6.25
CA PRO A 455 -3.09 -18.49 -6.93
C PRO A 455 -3.71 -19.89 -6.82
N PHE A 456 -2.90 -20.95 -7.01
CA PHE A 456 -3.37 -22.33 -6.91
C PHE A 456 -3.74 -22.72 -5.47
N ILE A 457 -2.96 -22.27 -4.49
CA ILE A 457 -3.25 -22.52 -3.07
C ILE A 457 -4.57 -21.89 -2.65
N ARG A 458 -4.84 -20.65 -3.06
CA ARG A 458 -6.13 -19.98 -2.84
C ARG A 458 -7.30 -20.68 -3.55
N GLY A 459 -7.00 -21.44 -4.59
CA GLY A 459 -7.99 -22.27 -5.27
C GLY A 459 -8.55 -23.42 -4.43
N GLY A 460 -7.88 -23.78 -3.34
CA GLY A 460 -8.41 -24.68 -2.32
C GLY A 460 -8.64 -26.11 -2.82
N LYS A 461 -9.67 -26.78 -2.26
CA LYS A 461 -9.99 -28.18 -2.55
C LYS A 461 -10.29 -28.44 -4.04
N PRO A 462 -11.10 -27.62 -4.75
CA PRO A 462 -11.34 -27.80 -6.19
C PRO A 462 -10.07 -27.93 -7.02
N ILE A 463 -9.15 -26.99 -6.85
CA ILE A 463 -7.89 -26.98 -7.61
C ILE A 463 -6.99 -28.12 -7.19
N LYS A 464 -6.93 -28.44 -5.88
CA LYS A 464 -6.19 -29.61 -5.41
C LYS A 464 -6.70 -30.90 -6.03
N HIS A 465 -8.01 -31.07 -6.18
CA HIS A 465 -8.60 -32.24 -6.85
C HIS A 465 -8.20 -32.29 -8.32
N LEU A 466 -8.35 -31.20 -9.06
CA LEU A 466 -7.97 -31.13 -10.47
C LEU A 466 -6.47 -31.43 -10.69
N ILE A 467 -5.58 -30.91 -9.82
CA ILE A 467 -4.13 -31.19 -9.85
C ILE A 467 -3.87 -32.68 -9.58
N ASN A 468 -4.56 -33.30 -8.63
CA ASN A 468 -4.41 -34.74 -8.37
C ASN A 468 -4.90 -35.59 -9.54
N SER A 469 -5.97 -35.16 -10.22
CA SER A 469 -6.44 -35.79 -11.46
C SER A 469 -5.42 -35.66 -12.59
N TYR A 470 -4.74 -34.52 -12.70
CA TYR A 470 -3.63 -34.34 -13.66
C TYR A 470 -2.53 -35.38 -13.47
N LYS A 471 -2.14 -35.63 -12.21
CA LYS A 471 -1.10 -36.64 -11.90
C LYS A 471 -1.45 -38.07 -12.31
N LYS A 472 -2.72 -38.37 -12.55
CA LYS A 472 -3.18 -39.71 -12.95
C LYS A 472 -3.26 -39.89 -14.47
N ARG A 473 -3.07 -38.83 -15.27
CA ARG A 473 -3.13 -38.94 -16.73
C ARG A 473 -1.94 -39.73 -17.29
N VAL A 474 -2.16 -40.43 -18.40
CA VAL A 474 -1.13 -41.20 -19.10
C VAL A 474 -0.28 -40.28 -20.00
N ASP A 475 -0.93 -39.33 -20.67
CA ASP A 475 -0.29 -38.32 -21.49
C ASP A 475 -0.04 -37.05 -20.66
N LYS A 476 1.23 -36.78 -20.35
CA LYS A 476 1.65 -35.65 -19.53
C LYS A 476 2.77 -34.87 -20.21
N ASP A 477 2.56 -33.56 -20.29
CA ASP A 477 3.60 -32.62 -20.61
C ASP A 477 4.63 -32.56 -19.45
N THR A 478 5.93 -32.60 -19.79
CA THR A 478 7.01 -32.70 -18.80
C THR A 478 7.16 -31.42 -17.97
N GLU A 479 6.99 -30.26 -18.62
CA GLU A 479 7.12 -28.95 -17.98
C GLU A 479 5.94 -28.71 -17.03
N LEU A 480 4.72 -29.03 -17.47
CA LEU A 480 3.53 -28.98 -16.62
C LEU A 480 3.57 -29.97 -15.47
N THR A 481 4.12 -31.16 -15.67
CA THR A 481 4.29 -32.16 -14.61
C THR A 481 5.18 -31.61 -13.50
N SER A 482 6.31 -30.99 -13.86
CA SER A 482 7.23 -30.37 -12.91
C SER A 482 6.54 -29.27 -12.10
N GLN A 483 5.75 -28.41 -12.76
CA GLN A 483 5.01 -27.35 -12.09
C GLN A 483 3.90 -27.90 -11.17
N VAL A 484 3.20 -28.94 -11.61
CA VAL A 484 2.19 -29.65 -10.81
C VAL A 484 2.82 -30.28 -9.56
N ASP A 485 4.01 -30.86 -9.67
CA ASP A 485 4.74 -31.42 -8.53
C ASP A 485 5.17 -30.34 -7.54
N ASN A 486 5.67 -29.21 -8.03
CA ASN A 486 6.00 -28.03 -7.22
C ASN A 486 4.78 -27.54 -6.41
N ILE A 487 3.66 -27.27 -7.08
CA ILE A 487 2.42 -26.81 -6.42
C ILE A 487 1.92 -27.85 -5.40
N THR A 488 2.01 -29.14 -5.74
CA THR A 488 1.59 -30.21 -4.83
C THR A 488 2.43 -30.26 -3.55
N ALA A 489 3.73 -29.99 -3.65
CA ALA A 489 4.61 -29.92 -2.48
C ALA A 489 4.16 -28.84 -1.50
N HIS A 490 3.74 -27.67 -2.01
CA HIS A 490 3.17 -26.61 -1.19
C HIS A 490 1.84 -27.01 -0.52
N PHE A 491 0.93 -27.68 -1.24
CA PHE A 491 -0.30 -28.21 -0.61
C PHE A 491 -0.02 -29.19 0.53
N LYS A 492 1.00 -30.06 0.39
CA LYS A 492 1.42 -30.99 1.44
C LYS A 492 2.03 -30.28 2.65
N ALA A 493 2.87 -29.27 2.40
CA ALA A 493 3.49 -28.48 3.46
C ALA A 493 2.46 -27.72 4.30
N SER A 494 1.43 -27.15 3.68
CA SER A 494 0.32 -26.51 4.38
C SER A 494 -0.46 -27.48 5.26
N GLN A 495 -0.78 -28.68 4.76
CA GLN A 495 -1.49 -29.70 5.56
C GLN A 495 -0.70 -30.18 6.78
N LYS A 496 0.63 -30.35 6.64
CA LYS A 496 1.49 -30.69 7.78
C LYS A 496 1.51 -29.57 8.82
N LYS A 497 1.53 -28.31 8.39
CA LYS A 497 1.44 -27.15 9.28
C LYS A 497 0.10 -27.11 10.01
N ASP A 498 -1.03 -27.21 9.32
CA ASP A 498 -2.37 -27.18 9.95
C ASP A 498 -2.57 -28.33 10.97
N ALA A 499 -2.00 -29.51 10.72
CA ALA A 499 -2.04 -30.63 11.66
C ALA A 499 -1.13 -30.41 12.90
N SER A 500 -0.12 -29.54 12.79
CA SER A 500 0.85 -29.23 13.85
C SER A 500 0.62 -27.90 14.58
N ARG A 501 -0.22 -27.02 14.03
CA ARG A 501 -0.36 -25.63 14.48
C ARG A 501 -1.76 -25.41 15.05
N ILE A 502 -1.89 -25.65 16.35
CA ILE A 502 -2.98 -25.05 17.11
C ILE A 502 -2.63 -23.56 17.24
N VAL A 503 -3.21 -22.71 16.40
CA VAL A 503 -2.98 -21.26 16.42
C VAL A 503 -4.04 -20.62 17.32
N PHE A 504 -3.59 -19.97 18.39
CA PHE A 504 -4.43 -19.16 19.25
C PHE A 504 -4.39 -17.71 18.78
N SER A 505 -5.53 -17.02 18.80
CA SER A 505 -5.54 -15.57 18.58
C SER A 505 -4.90 -14.84 19.76
N LEU A 506 -4.52 -13.57 19.58
CA LEU A 506 -3.98 -12.75 20.67
C LEU A 506 -4.95 -12.72 21.86
N LYS A 507 -6.25 -12.54 21.61
CA LYS A 507 -7.30 -12.60 22.66
C LYS A 507 -7.33 -13.95 23.38
N GLU A 508 -7.20 -15.04 22.63
CA GLU A 508 -7.18 -16.38 23.22
C GLU A 508 -5.91 -16.63 24.05
N ILE A 509 -4.76 -16.07 23.65
CA ILE A 509 -3.51 -16.11 24.42
C ILE A 509 -3.66 -15.29 25.71
N GLU A 510 -4.20 -14.08 25.64
CA GLU A 510 -4.47 -13.23 26.81
C GLU A 510 -5.44 -13.91 27.78
N ILE A 511 -6.49 -14.55 27.26
CA ILE A 511 -7.41 -15.36 28.06
C ILE A 511 -6.66 -16.55 28.67
N LEU A 512 -5.88 -17.31 27.89
CA LEU A 512 -5.06 -18.43 28.38
C LEU A 512 -4.08 -18.00 29.49
N GLN A 513 -3.48 -16.82 29.39
CA GLN A 513 -2.62 -16.23 30.43
C GLN A 513 -3.43 -15.90 31.69
N GLY A 514 -4.59 -15.25 31.55
CA GLY A 514 -5.50 -15.02 32.68
C GLY A 514 -5.97 -16.34 33.32
N LEU A 515 -6.18 -17.38 32.52
CA LEU A 515 -6.51 -18.71 33.03
C LEU A 515 -5.36 -19.32 33.84
N ASN A 516 -4.13 -19.19 33.34
CA ASN A 516 -2.89 -19.65 33.96
C ASN A 516 -2.59 -18.92 35.29
N GLN A 517 -2.98 -17.65 35.40
CA GLN A 517 -2.92 -16.86 36.64
C GLN A 517 -4.06 -17.19 37.62
N GLY A 518 -4.94 -18.14 37.31
CA GLY A 518 -6.04 -18.52 38.19
C GLY A 518 -7.24 -17.56 38.21
N LEU A 519 -7.29 -16.57 37.31
CA LEU A 519 -8.34 -15.54 37.28
C LEU A 519 -9.70 -16.12 36.88
N GLN A 520 -10.80 -15.70 37.51
CA GLN A 520 -12.14 -16.11 37.08
C GLN A 520 -12.57 -15.39 35.79
N ASP A 521 -13.50 -15.96 35.01
CA ASP A 521 -13.98 -15.39 33.74
C ASP A 521 -14.37 -13.91 33.85
N LYS A 522 -15.02 -13.52 34.97
CA LYS A 522 -15.40 -12.12 35.22
C LYS A 522 -14.19 -11.18 35.39
N MET A 523 -13.12 -11.66 36.02
CA MET A 523 -11.88 -10.90 36.22
C MET A 523 -11.08 -10.81 34.92
N ILE A 524 -11.03 -11.90 34.15
CA ILE A 524 -10.42 -11.89 32.81
C ILE A 524 -11.16 -10.89 31.92
N ALA A 525 -12.50 -10.90 31.95
CA ALA A 525 -13.32 -9.97 31.21
C ALA A 525 -13.03 -8.51 31.56
N LEU A 526 -12.93 -8.21 32.86
CA LEU A 526 -12.58 -6.88 33.36
C LEU A 526 -11.20 -6.43 32.88
N ASN A 527 -10.18 -7.30 32.98
CA ASN A 527 -8.81 -6.99 32.58
C ASN A 527 -8.66 -6.74 31.08
N LEU A 528 -9.46 -7.44 30.26
CA LEU A 528 -9.43 -7.31 28.81
C LEU A 528 -10.42 -6.27 28.26
N GLY A 529 -11.19 -5.60 29.13
CA GLY A 529 -12.20 -4.62 28.71
C GLY A 529 -13.36 -5.23 27.91
N VAL A 530 -13.68 -6.51 28.14
CA VAL A 530 -14.74 -7.25 27.42
C VAL A 530 -15.82 -7.75 28.38
N THR A 531 -16.90 -8.33 27.84
CA THR A 531 -17.95 -8.95 28.66
C THR A 531 -17.57 -10.37 29.10
N PRO A 532 -18.06 -10.88 30.24
CA PRO A 532 -17.87 -12.28 30.64
C PRO A 532 -18.40 -13.29 29.61
N HIS A 533 -19.40 -12.90 28.83
CA HIS A 533 -19.91 -13.71 27.72
C HIS A 533 -18.87 -13.86 26.60
N ALA A 534 -18.16 -12.78 26.24
CA ALA A 534 -17.08 -12.84 25.25
C ALA A 534 -15.94 -13.76 25.71
N VAL A 535 -15.57 -13.73 26.99
CA VAL A 535 -14.55 -14.66 27.54
C VAL A 535 -15.00 -16.12 27.39
N ARG A 536 -16.25 -16.44 27.74
CA ARG A 536 -16.80 -17.80 27.59
C ARG A 536 -16.85 -18.27 26.14
N TYR A 537 -17.12 -17.36 25.22
CA TYR A 537 -17.09 -17.63 23.79
C TYR A 537 -15.68 -18.06 23.34
N HIS A 538 -14.65 -17.25 23.66
CA HIS A 538 -13.27 -17.61 23.34
C HIS A 538 -12.80 -18.88 24.06
N LEU A 539 -13.24 -19.13 25.30
CA LEU A 539 -12.95 -20.37 26.03
C LEU A 539 -13.44 -21.62 25.28
N LYS A 540 -14.60 -21.55 24.62
CA LYS A 540 -15.10 -22.66 23.79
C LYS A 540 -14.15 -22.95 22.62
N ASN A 541 -13.63 -21.90 21.99
CA ASN A 541 -12.66 -22.02 20.90
C ASN A 541 -11.32 -22.55 21.41
N ILE A 542 -10.84 -22.06 22.55
CA ILE A 542 -9.64 -22.56 23.23
C ILE A 542 -9.76 -24.05 23.53
N TYR A 543 -10.89 -24.51 24.08
CA TYR A 543 -11.11 -25.94 24.37
C TYR A 543 -11.14 -26.78 23.09
N THR A 544 -11.75 -26.26 22.03
CA THR A 544 -11.78 -26.93 20.72
C THR A 544 -10.36 -27.04 20.14
N LYS A 545 -9.59 -25.94 20.18
CA LYS A 545 -8.21 -25.83 19.69
C LYS A 545 -7.24 -26.71 20.46
N THR A 546 -7.33 -26.71 21.79
CA THR A 546 -6.50 -27.55 22.68
C THR A 546 -6.94 -29.01 22.75
N LYS A 547 -8.17 -29.33 22.32
CA LYS A 547 -8.87 -30.60 22.62
C LYS A 547 -8.98 -30.87 24.13
N ALA A 548 -9.05 -29.82 24.94
CA ALA A 548 -9.17 -29.92 26.39
C ALA A 548 -10.62 -30.07 26.82
N SER A 549 -10.87 -30.92 27.82
CA SER A 549 -12.20 -31.09 28.43
C SER A 549 -12.44 -30.13 29.60
N ASN A 550 -11.40 -29.45 30.07
CA ASN A 550 -11.48 -28.51 31.17
C ASN A 550 -10.37 -27.44 31.10
N ARG A 551 -10.54 -26.41 31.92
CA ARG A 551 -9.65 -25.25 32.02
C ARG A 551 -8.19 -25.62 32.25
N MET A 552 -7.91 -26.55 33.17
CA MET A 552 -6.55 -26.94 33.53
C MET A 552 -5.87 -27.67 32.36
N GLN A 553 -6.60 -28.57 31.69
CA GLN A 553 -6.10 -29.24 30.49
C GLN A 553 -5.81 -28.25 29.36
N ALA A 554 -6.62 -27.21 29.20
CA ALA A 554 -6.39 -26.19 28.17
C ALA A 554 -5.11 -25.39 28.44
N VAL A 555 -4.89 -24.98 29.70
CA VAL A 555 -3.67 -24.29 30.14
C VAL A 555 -2.44 -25.19 29.97
N ASN A 556 -2.50 -26.44 30.43
CA ASN A 556 -1.38 -27.39 30.31
C ASN A 556 -1.03 -27.65 28.84
N ARG A 557 -2.06 -27.83 27.99
CA ARG A 557 -1.83 -28.00 26.56
C ARG A 557 -1.23 -26.76 25.91
N ALA A 558 -1.65 -25.57 26.31
CA ALA A 558 -1.06 -24.31 25.84
C ALA A 558 0.41 -24.15 26.29
N LYS A 559 0.78 -24.63 27.48
CA LYS A 559 2.18 -24.68 27.96
C LYS A 559 3.02 -25.67 27.16
N GLU A 560 2.52 -26.89 26.93
CA GLU A 560 3.19 -27.91 26.09
C GLU A 560 3.47 -27.40 24.67
N LEU A 561 2.60 -26.53 24.16
CA LEU A 561 2.71 -25.91 22.84
C LEU A 561 3.57 -24.63 22.85
N ASN A 562 4.16 -24.26 24.00
CA ASN A 562 4.95 -23.04 24.22
C ASN A 562 4.20 -21.74 23.87
N ILE A 563 2.88 -21.72 24.04
CA ILE A 563 2.03 -20.54 23.78
C ILE A 563 2.00 -19.60 25.01
N ILE A 564 2.08 -20.17 26.21
CA ILE A 564 2.14 -19.45 27.49
C ILE A 564 3.20 -20.10 28.39
N SER A 565 3.87 -19.32 29.24
CA SER A 565 4.87 -19.79 30.21
C SER A 565 4.27 -19.90 31.62
N ASP A 566 4.95 -20.59 32.53
CA ASP A 566 4.57 -20.61 33.95
C ASP A 566 4.55 -19.21 34.56
N VAL A 567 3.63 -19.01 35.51
CA VAL A 567 3.60 -17.81 36.35
C VAL A 567 4.70 -17.99 37.38
N ILE A 568 5.68 -17.06 37.41
CA ILE A 568 6.73 -16.99 38.43
C ILE A 568 6.10 -16.62 39.78
#